data_AF-A0A9D3XNI4-F1
#
_entry.id   AF-A0A9D3XNI4-F1
#
_cell.length_a   1.000
_cell.length_b   1.000
_cell.length_c   1.000
_cell.angle_alpha   90.00
_cell.angle_beta   90.00
_cell.angle_gamma   90.00
#
_symmetry.space_group_name_H-M   'P 1'
#
loop_
_entity.id
_entity.type
_entity.pdbx_description
1 polymer ?
#
loop_
_entity_poly.entity_id
_entity_poly.type
_entity_poly.pdbx_seq_one_letter_code
_entity_poly.pdbx_strand_id
1 'polypeptide(L)'
;MSEQSLSMKLLCSTICHMPKTLCNLCINHFLGWLSFEGMLLFYTDFMGEVVFQGNPKAPHNSDEYQKYNAGVTMGCWGMCIYAFSAAFYSAALEKLEEYFSIRTLYFIAYLAFGLGTGLATLSRNIYVVLSLCITYSILFSTLCTLPYSLLCDYYQSKKFAGSTLDGTKRGMGVDISLLSCQYFLAQLLVAVVMGPITAVVGSANGVMYFASLVSFMGCLFSSLCVTYEIPAAEAPAEEQQPLVLSA
;
A
#
# COMPACT_ATOMS: atom_id res chain seq x y z
N MET A 1 -35.65 1.43 13.17
CA MET A 1 -34.35 1.79 12.58
C MET A 1 -34.53 1.78 11.07
N SER A 2 -34.56 2.94 10.43
CA SER A 2 -34.63 3.02 8.96
C SER A 2 -33.22 2.77 8.41
N GLU A 3 -33.06 1.69 7.64
CA GLU A 3 -31.91 1.49 6.76
C GLU A 3 -31.92 2.60 5.72
N GLN A 4 -31.18 3.67 5.98
CA GLN A 4 -30.87 4.66 4.96
C GLN A 4 -30.01 3.97 3.91
N SER A 5 -30.58 3.75 2.72
CA SER A 5 -29.82 3.25 1.57
C SER A 5 -28.56 4.10 1.40
N LEU A 6 -27.40 3.47 1.35
CA LEU A 6 -26.12 4.13 1.11
C LEU A 6 -26.18 4.87 -0.24
N SER A 7 -26.54 6.15 -0.23
CA SER A 7 -26.65 6.94 -1.45
C SER A 7 -25.26 7.41 -1.87
N MET A 8 -24.95 7.34 -3.17
CA MET A 8 -23.67 7.86 -3.72
C MET A 8 -23.38 9.30 -3.29
N LYS A 9 -24.43 10.11 -3.08
CA LYS A 9 -24.33 11.48 -2.57
C LYS A 9 -23.81 11.54 -1.14
N LEU A 10 -24.21 10.59 -0.29
CA LEU A 10 -23.75 10.48 1.09
C LEU A 10 -22.28 10.03 1.15
N LEU A 11 -21.89 9.09 0.28
CA LEU A 11 -20.50 8.65 0.15
C LEU A 11 -19.59 9.80 -0.30
N CYS A 12 -20.01 10.54 -1.34
CA CYS A 12 -19.29 11.70 -1.85
C CYS A 12 -19.19 12.82 -0.79
N SER A 13 -20.28 13.11 -0.08
CA SER A 13 -20.27 14.04 1.05
C SER A 13 -19.35 13.60 2.19
N THR A 14 -19.25 12.30 2.46
CA THR A 14 -18.37 11.72 3.50
C THR A 14 -16.89 11.76 3.11
N ILE A 15 -16.59 11.60 1.81
CA ILE A 15 -15.25 11.80 1.25
C ILE A 15 -14.87 13.29 1.33
N CYS A 16 -15.78 14.21 0.98
CA CYS A 16 -15.53 15.65 1.06
C CYS A 16 -15.35 16.17 2.50
N HIS A 17 -16.06 15.59 3.48
CA HIS A 17 -15.94 15.95 4.91
C HIS A 17 -14.95 15.05 5.66
N MET A 18 -13.95 14.50 4.98
CA MET A 18 -12.98 13.62 5.61
C MET A 18 -11.98 14.40 6.48
N PRO A 19 -11.73 13.97 7.73
CA PRO A 19 -10.67 14.56 8.53
C PRO A 19 -9.32 14.34 7.85
N LYS A 20 -8.47 15.37 7.88
CA LYS A 20 -7.19 15.39 7.15
C LYS A 20 -6.31 14.16 7.43
N THR A 21 -6.31 13.68 8.67
CA THR A 21 -5.58 12.47 9.07
C THR A 21 -6.01 11.22 8.29
N LEU A 22 -7.31 11.02 8.13
CA LEU A 22 -7.85 9.88 7.38
C LEU A 22 -7.65 10.05 5.87
N CYS A 23 -7.75 11.28 5.37
CA CYS A 23 -7.48 11.59 3.97
C CYS A 23 -6.03 11.31 3.60
N ASN A 24 -5.09 11.69 4.45
CA ASN A 24 -3.67 11.39 4.24
C ASN A 24 -3.41 9.87 4.30
N LEU A 25 -4.02 9.14 5.24
CA LEU A 25 -3.91 7.68 5.26
C LEU A 25 -4.42 7.05 3.95
N CYS A 26 -5.57 7.53 3.47
CA CYS A 26 -6.18 7.09 2.22
C CYS A 26 -5.31 7.36 0.99
N ILE A 27 -4.74 8.57 0.88
CA ILE A 27 -3.83 8.93 -0.22
C ILE A 27 -2.58 8.05 -0.18
N ASN A 28 -2.00 7.86 1.01
CA ASN A 28 -0.83 7.02 1.18
C ASN A 28 -1.13 5.57 0.76
N HIS A 29 -2.21 5.00 1.27
CA HIS A 29 -2.64 3.64 0.95
C HIS A 29 -2.91 3.44 -0.54
N PHE A 30 -3.54 4.43 -1.18
CA PHE A 30 -3.75 4.46 -2.62
C PHE A 30 -2.43 4.47 -3.41
N LEU A 31 -1.45 5.30 -3.03
CA LEU A 31 -0.13 5.35 -3.69
C LEU A 31 0.61 4.00 -3.55
N GLY A 32 0.53 3.36 -2.39
CA GLY A 32 1.07 2.03 -2.16
C GLY A 32 0.49 1.00 -3.11
N TRP A 33 -0.84 0.86 -3.13
CA TRP A 33 -1.51 -0.06 -4.05
C TRP A 33 -1.25 0.27 -5.51
N LEU A 34 -1.21 1.55 -5.87
CA LEU A 34 -0.92 1.99 -7.24
C LEU A 34 0.46 1.51 -7.68
N SER A 35 1.48 1.65 -6.83
CA SER A 35 2.83 1.16 -7.10
C SER A 35 2.90 -0.37 -7.15
N PHE A 36 2.23 -1.04 -6.22
CA PHE A 36 2.24 -2.49 -6.08
C PHE A 36 1.54 -3.17 -7.25
N GLU A 37 0.31 -2.79 -7.57
CA GLU A 37 -0.46 -3.35 -8.69
C GLU A 37 0.22 -3.08 -10.04
N GLY A 38 0.83 -1.91 -10.21
CA GLY A 38 1.59 -1.57 -11.41
C GLY A 38 2.76 -2.52 -11.63
N MET A 39 3.55 -2.76 -10.58
CA MET A 39 4.63 -3.74 -10.61
C MET A 39 4.08 -5.16 -10.81
N LEU A 40 3.07 -5.57 -10.05
CA LEU A 40 2.54 -6.93 -10.04
C LEU A 40 2.03 -7.37 -11.42
N LEU A 41 1.28 -6.50 -12.10
CA LEU A 41 0.69 -6.81 -13.41
C LEU A 41 1.74 -6.95 -14.52
N PHE A 42 2.82 -6.17 -14.46
CA PHE A 42 3.83 -6.13 -15.52
C PHE A 42 5.11 -6.89 -15.15
N TYR A 43 5.19 -7.46 -13.95
CA TYR A 43 6.40 -8.14 -13.47
C TYR A 43 6.79 -9.34 -14.35
N THR A 44 5.81 -10.16 -14.76
CA THR A 44 6.08 -11.33 -15.62
C THR A 44 6.53 -10.90 -17.01
N ASP A 45 5.94 -9.83 -17.54
CA ASP A 45 6.33 -9.27 -18.84
C ASP A 45 7.72 -8.64 -18.77
N PHE A 46 8.05 -7.95 -17.67
CA PHE A 46 9.40 -7.47 -17.39
C PHE A 46 10.42 -8.61 -17.34
N MET A 47 10.10 -9.72 -16.69
CA MET A 47 10.98 -10.90 -16.67
C MET A 47 11.19 -11.48 -18.08
N GLY A 48 10.12 -11.57 -18.87
CA GLY A 48 10.17 -12.05 -20.26
C GLY A 48 10.96 -11.14 -21.21
N GLU A 49 10.61 -9.85 -21.24
CA GLU A 49 11.17 -8.87 -22.18
C GLU A 49 12.57 -8.40 -21.79
N VAL A 50 12.80 -8.11 -20.51
CA VAL A 50 13.99 -7.36 -20.09
C VAL A 50 15.06 -8.28 -19.53
N VAL A 51 14.68 -9.20 -18.65
CA VAL A 51 15.64 -10.13 -18.02
C VAL A 51 16.06 -11.21 -19.00
N PHE A 52 15.09 -11.80 -19.71
CA PHE A 52 15.33 -12.87 -20.69
C PHE A 52 15.56 -12.37 -22.11
N GLN A 53 15.43 -11.06 -22.37
CA GLN A 53 15.58 -10.46 -23.70
C GLN A 53 14.67 -11.12 -24.76
N GLY A 54 13.49 -11.55 -24.34
CA GLY A 54 12.47 -12.12 -25.20
C GLY A 54 11.63 -11.04 -25.88
N ASN A 55 10.88 -11.44 -26.90
CA ASN A 55 9.96 -10.55 -27.60
C ASN A 55 8.56 -11.17 -27.66
N PRO A 56 7.55 -10.59 -26.99
CA PRO A 56 6.18 -11.12 -27.01
C PRO A 56 5.50 -11.00 -28.38
N LYS A 57 6.00 -10.12 -29.26
CA LYS A 57 5.46 -9.91 -30.62
C LYS A 57 6.14 -10.79 -31.68
N ALA A 58 7.16 -11.57 -31.30
CA ALA A 58 7.85 -12.44 -32.23
C ALA A 58 6.99 -13.68 -32.57
N PRO A 59 7.16 -14.30 -33.76
CA PRO A 59 6.43 -15.50 -34.13
C PRO A 59 6.65 -16.62 -33.11
N HIS A 60 5.62 -17.43 -32.83
CA HIS A 60 5.69 -18.47 -31.79
C HIS A 60 6.82 -19.51 -31.98
N ASN A 61 7.27 -19.71 -33.23
CA ASN A 61 8.36 -20.62 -33.57
C ASN A 61 9.75 -19.96 -33.48
N SER A 62 9.84 -18.69 -33.09
CA SER A 62 11.11 -17.98 -32.95
C SER A 62 11.75 -18.21 -31.58
N ASP A 63 13.09 -18.19 -31.55
CA ASP A 63 13.86 -18.27 -30.31
C ASP A 63 13.55 -17.11 -29.35
N GLU A 64 13.17 -15.95 -29.89
CA GLU A 64 12.81 -14.75 -29.14
C GLU A 64 11.52 -14.94 -28.34
N TYR A 65 10.52 -15.61 -28.91
CA TYR A 65 9.28 -15.96 -28.20
C TYR A 65 9.52 -17.05 -27.14
N GLN A 66 10.41 -18.01 -27.42
CA GLN A 66 10.79 -19.02 -26.43
C GLN A 66 11.50 -18.40 -25.22
N LYS A 67 12.42 -17.45 -25.45
CA LYS A 67 13.06 -16.67 -24.37
C LYS A 67 12.03 -15.90 -23.54
N TYR A 68 11.07 -15.26 -24.19
CA TYR A 68 9.97 -14.57 -23.50
C TYR A 68 9.19 -15.53 -22.59
N ASN A 69 8.75 -16.68 -23.10
CA ASN A 69 8.03 -17.68 -22.31
C ASN A 69 8.86 -18.26 -21.16
N ALA A 70 10.17 -18.48 -21.36
CA ALA A 70 11.07 -18.89 -20.30
C ALA A 70 11.14 -17.82 -19.20
N GLY A 71 11.20 -16.54 -19.57
CA GLY A 71 11.15 -15.43 -18.63
C GLY A 71 9.82 -15.34 -17.90
N VAL A 72 8.68 -15.44 -18.59
CA VAL A 72 7.36 -15.48 -17.94
C VAL A 72 7.27 -16.63 -16.94
N THR A 73 7.77 -17.82 -17.31
CA THR A 73 7.79 -18.99 -16.41
C THR A 73 8.61 -18.72 -15.15
N MET A 74 9.79 -18.10 -15.29
CA MET A 74 10.60 -17.70 -14.13
C MET A 74 9.96 -16.56 -13.33
N GLY A 75 9.21 -15.67 -14.00
CA GLY A 75 8.36 -14.66 -13.36
C GLY A 75 7.33 -15.33 -12.44
N CYS A 76 6.65 -16.38 -12.91
CA CYS A 76 5.73 -17.16 -12.09
C CYS A 76 6.40 -17.76 -10.85
N TRP A 77 7.63 -18.28 -10.97
CA TRP A 77 8.40 -18.74 -9.80
C TRP A 77 8.70 -17.59 -8.82
N GLY A 78 9.02 -16.40 -9.33
CA GLY A 78 9.16 -15.20 -8.51
C GLY A 78 7.88 -14.83 -7.76
N MET A 79 6.72 -14.96 -8.42
CA MET A 79 5.41 -14.74 -7.80
C MET A 79 5.09 -15.79 -6.72
N CYS A 80 5.52 -17.04 -6.90
CA CYS A 80 5.43 -18.04 -5.84
C CYS A 80 6.28 -17.66 -4.62
N ILE A 81 7.53 -17.23 -4.82
CA ILE A 81 8.40 -16.76 -3.72
C ILE A 81 7.74 -15.58 -2.99
N TYR A 82 7.18 -14.65 -3.75
CA TYR A 82 6.42 -13.54 -3.21
C TYR A 82 5.24 -14.02 -2.33
N ALA A 83 4.42 -14.96 -2.82
CA ALA A 83 3.25 -15.44 -2.09
C ALA A 83 3.64 -16.17 -0.78
N PHE A 84 4.64 -17.04 -0.82
CA PHE A 84 5.15 -17.71 0.38
C PHE A 84 5.74 -16.73 1.38
N SER A 85 6.53 -15.76 0.91
CA SER A 85 7.13 -14.74 1.76
C SER A 85 6.08 -13.81 2.35
N ALA A 86 5.00 -13.50 1.62
CA ALA A 86 3.89 -12.70 2.11
C ALA A 86 3.12 -13.42 3.22
N ALA A 87 2.90 -14.73 3.09
CA ALA A 87 2.27 -15.53 4.13
C ALA A 87 3.12 -15.52 5.42
N PHE A 88 4.43 -15.75 5.31
CA PHE A 88 5.33 -15.76 6.47
C PHE A 88 5.48 -14.36 7.09
N TYR A 89 5.66 -13.32 6.26
CA TYR A 89 5.80 -11.95 6.74
C TYR A 89 4.50 -11.43 7.36
N SER A 90 3.32 -11.78 6.85
CA SER A 90 2.04 -11.42 7.47
C SER A 90 1.90 -11.97 8.88
N ALA A 91 2.37 -13.20 9.13
CA ALA A 91 2.39 -13.78 10.49
C ALA A 91 3.44 -13.10 11.39
N ALA A 92 4.59 -12.74 10.82
CA ALA A 92 5.63 -12.01 11.54
C ALA A 92 5.24 -10.55 11.83
N LEU A 93 4.38 -9.95 10.99
CA LEU A 93 4.00 -8.54 11.07
C LEU A 93 3.31 -8.22 12.40
N GLU A 94 2.43 -9.10 12.89
CA GLU A 94 1.81 -8.94 14.22
C GLU A 94 2.86 -8.82 15.33
N LYS A 95 3.91 -9.64 15.27
CA LYS A 95 5.03 -9.56 16.23
C LYS A 95 5.87 -8.31 16.02
N LEU A 96 6.10 -7.91 14.78
CA LEU A 96 6.86 -6.70 14.47
C LEU A 96 6.11 -5.43 14.92
N GLU A 97 4.78 -5.41 14.90
CA GLU A 97 3.95 -4.33 15.43
C GLU A 97 4.09 -4.18 16.97
N GLU A 98 4.37 -5.27 17.70
CA GLU A 98 4.66 -5.22 19.14
C GLU A 98 6.03 -4.57 19.45
N TYR A 99 7.02 -4.71 18.55
CA TYR A 99 8.40 -4.22 18.77
C TYR A 99 8.70 -2.88 18.08
N PHE A 100 8.08 -2.62 16.93
CA PHE A 100 8.34 -1.45 16.09
C PHE A 100 7.10 -0.59 15.95
N SER A 101 7.29 0.73 15.87
CA SER A 101 6.20 1.65 15.56
C SER A 101 5.67 1.40 14.14
N ILE A 102 4.34 1.51 13.98
CA ILE A 102 3.64 1.48 12.69
C ILE A 102 4.29 2.43 11.67
N ARG A 103 4.79 3.60 12.12
CA ARG A 103 5.52 4.56 11.27
C ARG A 103 6.74 3.93 10.61
N THR A 104 7.55 3.25 11.41
CA THR A 104 8.81 2.63 10.97
C THR A 104 8.52 1.48 10.03
N LEU A 105 7.51 0.66 10.33
CA LEU A 105 7.10 -0.45 9.47
C LEU A 105 6.61 0.04 8.10
N TYR A 106 5.79 1.09 8.07
CA TYR A 106 5.37 1.75 6.83
C TYR A 106 6.56 2.25 6.02
N PHE A 107 7.45 3.03 6.64
CA PHE A 107 8.60 3.62 5.97
C PHE A 107 9.52 2.53 5.38
N ILE A 108 9.83 1.50 6.16
CA ILE A 108 10.66 0.37 5.72
C ILE A 108 9.99 -0.37 4.58
N ALA A 109 8.69 -0.61 4.62
CA ALA A 109 7.97 -1.34 3.58
C ALA A 109 8.03 -0.62 2.22
N TYR A 110 7.71 0.68 2.19
CA TYR A 110 7.77 1.47 0.95
C TYR A 110 9.20 1.62 0.44
N LEU A 111 10.17 1.84 1.33
CA LEU A 111 11.57 1.96 0.96
C LEU A 111 12.12 0.64 0.40
N ALA A 112 11.86 -0.48 1.07
CA ALA A 112 12.29 -1.81 0.65
C ALA A 112 11.70 -2.17 -0.71
N PHE A 113 10.41 -1.89 -0.94
CA PHE A 113 9.77 -2.09 -2.23
C PHE A 113 10.35 -1.17 -3.30
N GLY A 114 10.45 0.14 -3.04
CA GLY A 114 10.95 1.11 -4.02
C GLY A 114 12.39 0.81 -4.46
N LEU A 115 13.27 0.50 -3.51
CA LEU A 115 14.64 0.06 -3.78
C LEU A 115 14.66 -1.32 -4.45
N GLY A 116 13.84 -2.26 -4.00
CA GLY A 116 13.78 -3.60 -4.56
C GLY A 116 13.36 -3.60 -6.01
N THR A 117 12.27 -2.90 -6.35
CA THR A 117 11.81 -2.73 -7.73
C THR A 117 12.83 -1.95 -8.57
N GLY A 118 13.44 -0.90 -8.02
CA GLY A 118 14.48 -0.14 -8.72
C GLY A 118 15.72 -0.97 -9.05
N LEU A 119 16.24 -1.72 -8.07
CA LEU A 119 17.36 -2.64 -8.25
C LEU A 119 17.01 -3.79 -9.18
N ALA A 120 15.80 -4.34 -9.11
CA ALA A 120 15.32 -5.37 -10.02
C ALA A 120 15.32 -4.86 -11.48
N THR A 121 14.92 -3.61 -11.70
CA THR A 121 14.90 -2.97 -13.03
C THR A 121 16.29 -2.76 -13.60
N LEU A 122 17.28 -2.43 -12.75
CA LEU A 122 18.67 -2.24 -13.17
C LEU A 122 19.43 -3.57 -13.31
N SER A 123 19.02 -4.59 -12.58
CA SER A 123 19.63 -5.91 -12.60
C SER A 123 19.15 -6.74 -13.79
N ARG A 124 20.10 -7.35 -14.50
CA ARG A 124 19.80 -8.40 -15.50
C ARG A 124 19.99 -9.81 -14.94
N ASN A 125 20.38 -9.94 -13.66
CA ASN A 125 20.62 -11.23 -13.05
C ASN A 125 19.31 -11.78 -12.47
N ILE A 126 18.87 -12.92 -12.99
CA ILE A 126 17.63 -13.59 -12.59
C ILE A 126 17.56 -13.89 -11.10
N TYR A 127 18.66 -14.33 -10.48
CA TYR A 127 18.69 -14.68 -9.06
C TYR A 127 18.51 -13.46 -8.18
N VAL A 128 19.01 -12.30 -8.62
CA VAL A 128 18.82 -11.02 -7.94
C VAL A 128 17.37 -10.57 -8.08
N VAL A 129 16.78 -10.63 -9.27
CA VAL A 129 15.37 -10.24 -9.45
C VAL A 129 14.43 -11.13 -8.63
N LEU A 130 14.68 -12.45 -8.59
CA LEU A 130 13.90 -13.40 -7.80
C LEU A 130 14.04 -13.20 -6.29
N SER A 131 15.22 -12.85 -5.78
CA SER A 131 15.40 -12.58 -4.35
C SER A 131 14.70 -11.29 -3.93
N LEU A 132 14.68 -10.29 -4.82
CA LEU A 132 14.00 -9.01 -4.59
C LEU A 132 12.47 -9.15 -4.52
N CYS A 133 11.88 -10.26 -4.99
CA CYS A 133 10.46 -10.55 -4.80
C CYS A 133 10.02 -10.55 -3.33
N ILE A 134 10.92 -10.86 -2.40
CA ILE A 134 10.64 -10.80 -0.96
C ILE A 134 10.26 -9.38 -0.55
N THR A 135 10.86 -8.36 -1.15
CA THR A 135 10.54 -6.95 -0.85
C THR A 135 9.12 -6.58 -1.27
N TYR A 136 8.58 -7.25 -2.30
CA TYR A 136 7.21 -7.06 -2.77
C TYR A 136 6.20 -7.61 -1.76
N SER A 137 6.55 -8.72 -1.11
CA SER A 137 5.76 -9.31 -0.03
C SER A 137 5.67 -8.40 1.18
N ILE A 138 6.77 -7.75 1.55
CA ILE A 138 6.82 -6.82 2.67
C ILE A 138 5.81 -5.68 2.48
N LEU A 139 5.79 -5.06 1.29
CA LEU A 139 4.83 -4.00 0.99
C LEU A 139 3.39 -4.52 0.96
N PHE A 140 3.12 -5.64 0.29
CA PHE A 140 1.77 -6.21 0.21
C PHE A 140 1.17 -6.49 1.58
N SER A 141 1.88 -7.25 2.43
CA SER A 141 1.41 -7.56 3.77
C SER A 141 1.23 -6.29 4.63
N THR A 142 2.13 -5.32 4.48
CA THR A 142 2.02 -4.03 5.16
C THR A 142 0.74 -3.28 4.76
N LEU A 143 0.43 -3.25 3.46
CA LEU A 143 -0.79 -2.62 2.95
C LEU A 143 -2.05 -3.36 3.42
N CYS A 144 -2.01 -4.68 3.55
CA CYS A 144 -3.16 -5.46 3.99
C CYS A 144 -3.48 -5.29 5.49
N THR A 145 -2.51 -4.93 6.33
CA THR A 145 -2.68 -4.90 7.80
C THR A 145 -2.59 -3.49 8.39
N LEU A 146 -1.46 -2.80 8.19
CA LEU A 146 -1.15 -1.56 8.92
C LEU A 146 -2.15 -0.40 8.75
N PRO A 147 -2.72 -0.11 7.55
CA PRO A 147 -3.71 0.97 7.43
C PRO A 147 -4.99 0.67 8.19
N TYR A 148 -5.38 -0.61 8.29
CA TYR A 148 -6.56 -1.02 9.04
C TYR A 148 -6.29 -0.97 10.55
N SER A 149 -5.12 -1.41 11.02
CA SER A 149 -4.70 -1.24 12.42
C SER A 149 -4.67 0.24 12.82
N LEU A 150 -4.07 1.10 12.00
CA LEU A 150 -3.98 2.54 12.27
C LEU A 150 -5.36 3.22 12.27
N LEU A 151 -6.28 2.77 11.41
CA LEU A 151 -7.67 3.23 11.41
C LEU A 151 -8.37 2.86 12.73
N CYS A 152 -8.19 1.63 13.21
CA CYS A 152 -8.73 1.19 14.50
C CYS A 152 -8.21 2.06 15.65
N ASP A 153 -6.90 2.37 15.66
CA ASP A 153 -6.29 3.23 16.68
C ASP A 153 -6.86 4.66 16.65
N TYR A 154 -7.07 5.23 15.46
CA TYR A 154 -7.71 6.54 15.33
C TYR A 154 -9.10 6.55 15.96
N TYR A 155 -9.91 5.53 15.69
CA TYR A 155 -11.26 5.41 16.24
C TYR A 155 -11.29 5.14 17.76
N GLN A 156 -10.29 4.44 18.31
CA GLN A 156 -10.18 4.24 19.76
C GLN A 156 -9.71 5.51 20.49
N SER A 157 -8.99 6.41 19.82
CA SER A 157 -8.55 7.65 20.44
C SER A 157 -9.70 8.61 20.76
N LYS A 158 -9.74 9.10 22.00
CA LYS A 158 -10.76 10.07 22.46
C LYS A 158 -10.78 11.37 21.64
N LYS A 159 -9.72 11.71 20.91
CA LYS A 159 -9.61 12.92 20.06
C LYS A 159 -10.47 12.83 18.80
N PHE A 160 -10.66 11.62 18.26
CA PHE A 160 -11.54 11.34 17.13
C PHE A 160 -12.96 10.98 17.58
N ALA A 161 -13.12 10.34 18.74
CA ALA A 161 -14.43 10.13 19.36
C ALA A 161 -15.05 11.43 19.94
N GLY A 162 -14.24 12.46 20.21
CA GLY A 162 -14.68 13.77 20.71
C GLY A 162 -15.21 14.71 19.62
N SER A 163 -14.91 14.46 18.35
CA SER A 163 -15.46 15.21 17.19
C SER A 163 -16.85 14.73 16.76
N THR A 164 -17.45 13.80 17.51
CA THR A 164 -18.86 13.39 17.38
C THR A 164 -19.85 14.48 17.84
N LEU A 165 -19.37 15.68 18.18
CA LEU A 165 -20.19 16.87 18.37
C LEU A 165 -20.71 17.47 17.04
N ASP A 166 -20.14 17.12 15.88
CA ASP A 166 -20.54 17.63 14.56
C ASP A 166 -21.63 16.79 13.83
N GLY A 167 -22.29 15.86 14.53
CA GLY A 167 -23.53 15.24 14.02
C GLY A 167 -23.40 14.29 12.82
N THR A 168 -22.23 14.13 12.22
CA THR A 168 -22.00 13.08 11.20
C THR A 168 -21.74 11.73 11.87
N LYS A 169 -22.75 10.85 11.81
CA LYS A 169 -22.62 9.40 12.13
C LYS A 169 -21.70 8.70 11.12
N ARG A 170 -20.41 9.03 11.11
CA ARG A 170 -19.41 8.32 10.31
C ARG A 170 -19.08 7.01 11.02
N GLY A 171 -19.41 5.89 10.38
CA GLY A 171 -19.14 4.57 10.93
C GLY A 171 -17.75 4.08 10.51
N MET A 172 -17.05 3.42 11.44
CA MET A 172 -15.77 2.73 11.16
C MET A 172 -15.85 1.83 9.92
N GLY A 173 -16.97 1.15 9.69
CA GLY A 173 -17.18 0.33 8.49
C GLY A 173 -17.16 1.10 7.17
N VAL A 174 -17.59 2.38 7.16
CA VAL A 174 -17.50 3.23 5.96
C VAL A 174 -16.05 3.57 5.64
N ASP A 175 -15.21 3.78 6.64
CA ASP A 175 -13.79 4.08 6.44
C ASP A 175 -12.97 2.86 6.07
N ILE A 176 -13.29 1.70 6.66
CA ILE A 176 -12.72 0.40 6.25
C ILE A 176 -13.09 0.13 4.79
N SER A 177 -14.36 0.30 4.40
CA SER A 177 -14.77 0.06 3.01
C SER A 177 -14.14 1.06 2.04
N LEU A 178 -13.88 2.30 2.46
CA LEU A 178 -13.15 3.26 1.64
C LEU A 178 -11.68 2.88 1.45
N LEU A 179 -11.00 2.41 2.50
CA LEU A 179 -9.64 1.88 2.39
C LEU A 179 -9.60 0.69 1.43
N SER A 180 -10.52 -0.27 1.58
CA SER A 180 -10.60 -1.42 0.67
C SER A 180 -10.95 -1.01 -0.78
N CYS A 181 -11.74 0.05 -0.97
CA CYS A 181 -12.07 0.56 -2.31
C CYS A 181 -10.83 1.11 -3.04
N GLN A 182 -9.82 1.59 -2.32
CA GLN A 182 -8.60 2.16 -2.92
C GLN A 182 -7.80 1.13 -3.70
N TYR A 183 -7.79 -0.13 -3.27
CA TYR A 183 -7.20 -1.23 -4.03
C TYR A 183 -7.80 -1.31 -5.45
N PHE A 184 -9.13 -1.33 -5.55
CA PHE A 184 -9.82 -1.42 -6.84
C PHE A 184 -9.62 -0.16 -7.68
N LEU A 185 -9.61 1.02 -7.04
CA LEU A 185 -9.35 2.28 -7.72
C LEU A 185 -7.92 2.32 -8.28
N ALA A 186 -6.94 1.85 -7.51
CA ALA A 186 -5.56 1.74 -7.95
C ALA A 186 -5.45 0.79 -9.14
N GLN A 187 -6.04 -0.40 -9.04
CA GLN A 187 -6.04 -1.39 -10.12
C GLN A 187 -6.66 -0.84 -11.42
N LEU A 188 -7.79 -0.13 -11.33
CA LEU A 188 -8.41 0.53 -12.48
C LEU A 188 -7.48 1.59 -13.09
N LEU A 189 -6.84 2.42 -12.25
CA LEU A 189 -5.96 3.47 -12.72
C LEU A 189 -4.70 2.90 -13.37
N VAL A 190 -4.11 1.85 -12.79
CA VAL A 190 -3.00 1.10 -13.40
C VAL A 190 -3.41 0.56 -14.77
N ALA A 191 -4.55 -0.11 -14.88
CA ALA A 191 -5.01 -0.67 -16.16
C ALA A 191 -5.15 0.41 -17.26
N VAL A 192 -5.60 1.61 -16.90
CA VAL A 192 -5.75 2.74 -17.84
C VAL A 192 -4.41 3.41 -18.17
N VAL A 193 -3.53 3.59 -17.17
CA VAL A 193 -2.28 4.36 -17.32
C VAL A 193 -1.15 3.53 -17.93
N MET A 194 -1.12 2.22 -17.69
CA MET A 194 -0.01 1.39 -18.14
C MET A 194 0.00 1.15 -19.65
N GLY A 195 -1.17 1.11 -20.30
CA GLY A 195 -1.25 1.03 -21.76
C GLY A 195 -0.50 2.18 -22.47
N PRO A 196 -0.81 3.45 -22.16
CA PRO A 196 -0.04 4.59 -22.66
C PRO A 196 1.44 4.57 -22.28
N ILE A 197 1.79 4.23 -21.03
CA ILE A 197 3.20 4.17 -20.57
C ILE A 197 3.98 3.15 -21.39
N THR A 198 3.46 1.94 -21.54
CA THR A 198 4.11 0.88 -22.33
C THR A 198 4.18 1.22 -23.82
N ALA A 199 3.19 1.95 -24.37
CA ALA A 199 3.24 2.43 -25.75
C ALA A 199 4.34 3.48 -25.98
N VAL A 200 4.57 4.39 -25.03
CA VAL A 200 5.58 5.45 -25.13
C VAL A 200 6.99 4.90 -24.87
N VAL A 201 7.16 4.06 -23.85
CA VAL A 201 8.46 3.51 -23.47
C VAL A 201 8.86 2.31 -24.34
N GLY A 202 7.88 1.61 -24.91
CA GLY A 202 8.09 0.46 -25.77
C GLY A 202 8.53 -0.82 -25.03
N SER A 203 8.50 -0.83 -23.70
CA SER A 203 8.90 -1.98 -22.87
C SER A 203 8.28 -1.91 -21.47
N ALA A 204 8.12 -3.08 -20.84
CA ALA A 204 7.72 -3.21 -19.43
C ALA A 204 8.63 -2.47 -18.43
N ASN A 205 9.87 -2.13 -18.80
CA ASN A 205 10.78 -1.32 -17.98
C ASN A 205 10.18 0.01 -17.49
N GLY A 206 9.39 0.68 -18.33
CA GLY A 206 8.78 1.95 -17.99
C GLY A 206 7.83 1.85 -16.80
N VAL A 207 7.10 0.75 -16.71
CA VAL A 207 6.16 0.47 -15.62
C VAL A 207 6.90 0.20 -14.32
N MET A 208 8.02 -0.51 -14.36
CA MET A 208 8.83 -0.79 -13.18
C MET A 208 9.45 0.48 -12.58
N TYR A 209 9.96 1.39 -13.44
CA TYR A 209 10.42 2.70 -12.98
C TYR A 209 9.30 3.55 -12.39
N PHE A 210 8.12 3.55 -13.03
CA PHE A 210 6.95 4.23 -12.51
C PHE A 210 6.56 3.69 -11.12
N ALA A 211 6.48 2.36 -10.96
CA ALA A 211 6.16 1.73 -9.68
C ALA A 211 7.17 2.11 -8.59
N SER A 212 8.48 2.08 -8.90
CA SER A 212 9.53 2.50 -7.98
C SER A 212 9.35 3.98 -7.57
N LEU A 213 9.13 4.88 -8.52
CA LEU A 213 8.92 6.31 -8.25
C LEU A 213 7.69 6.56 -7.38
N VAL A 214 6.55 5.93 -7.71
CA VAL A 214 5.32 6.05 -6.93
C VAL A 214 5.52 5.50 -5.52
N SER A 215 6.29 4.42 -5.34
CA SER A 215 6.64 3.94 -4.00
C SER A 215 7.51 4.93 -3.22
N PHE A 216 8.50 5.56 -3.86
CA PHE A 216 9.29 6.60 -3.21
C PHE A 216 8.43 7.81 -2.83
N MET A 217 7.49 8.20 -3.68
CA MET A 217 6.51 9.23 -3.35
C MET A 217 5.62 8.81 -2.18
N GLY A 218 5.16 7.55 -2.16
CA GLY A 218 4.43 6.96 -1.04
C GLY A 218 5.25 6.94 0.25
N CYS A 219 6.55 6.63 0.17
CA CYS A 219 7.48 6.66 1.31
C CYS A 219 7.60 8.07 1.91
N LEU A 220 7.81 9.08 1.05
CA LEU A 220 7.89 10.48 1.47
C LEU A 220 6.57 10.97 2.04
N PHE A 221 5.46 10.62 1.38
CA PHE A 221 4.11 11.02 1.81
C PHE A 221 3.73 10.35 3.14
N SER A 222 4.04 9.06 3.29
CA SER A 222 3.98 8.32 4.54
C SER A 222 4.75 9.07 5.63
N SER A 223 6.02 9.38 5.42
CA SER A 223 6.85 10.03 6.44
C SER A 223 6.42 11.45 6.80
N LEU A 224 5.91 12.23 5.85
CA LEU A 224 5.65 13.67 6.02
C LEU A 224 4.20 13.99 6.36
N CYS A 225 3.25 13.20 5.86
CA CYS A 225 1.82 13.55 5.88
C CYS A 225 0.97 12.59 6.73
N VAL A 226 1.42 11.35 6.97
CA VAL A 226 0.65 10.39 7.78
C VAL A 226 0.94 10.63 9.26
N THR A 227 -0.12 10.87 10.03
CA THR A 227 -0.03 11.10 11.48
C THR A 227 -0.03 9.77 12.22
N TYR A 228 1.15 9.23 12.53
CA TYR A 228 1.27 7.94 13.24
C TYR A 228 1.12 8.06 14.76
N GLU A 229 1.52 9.20 15.33
CA GLU A 229 1.43 9.43 16.77
C GLU A 229 0.12 10.15 17.08
N ILE A 230 -0.77 9.45 17.77
CA ILE A 230 -1.88 10.06 18.49
C ILE A 230 -1.28 10.51 19.81
N PRO A 231 -1.21 11.83 20.11
CA PRO A 231 -0.72 12.28 21.41
C PRO A 231 -1.57 11.62 22.48
N ALA A 232 -0.93 10.91 23.42
CA ALA A 232 -1.59 10.49 24.64
C ALA A 232 -2.29 11.72 25.19
N ALA A 233 -3.60 11.59 25.45
CA ALA A 233 -4.35 12.66 26.06
C ALA A 233 -3.53 13.17 27.26
N GLU A 234 -3.24 14.46 27.29
CA GLU A 234 -2.75 15.11 28.49
C GLU A 234 -3.61 14.58 29.64
N ALA A 235 -2.97 13.96 30.62
CA ALA A 235 -3.64 13.55 31.85
C ALA A 235 -4.44 14.76 32.32
N PRO A 236 -5.72 14.60 32.70
CA PRO A 236 -6.53 15.73 33.14
C PRO A 236 -5.77 16.45 34.26
N ALA A 237 -5.37 17.69 33.97
CA ALA A 237 -5.04 18.63 35.02
C ALA A 237 -6.34 18.90 35.81
N GLU A 238 -6.23 18.81 37.14
CA GLU A 238 -7.27 19.04 38.15
C GLU A 238 -8.26 17.88 38.31
N GLU A 239 -8.13 17.08 39.38
CA GLU A 239 -8.73 17.47 40.67
C GLU A 239 -7.84 17.03 41.85
N GLN A 240 -6.73 17.75 42.09
CA GLN A 240 -6.05 17.75 43.38
C GLN A 240 -6.74 18.81 44.25
N GLN A 241 -7.97 18.53 44.68
CA GLN A 241 -8.60 19.29 45.74
C GLN A 241 -8.20 18.64 47.08
N PRO A 242 -7.31 19.26 47.86
CA PRO A 242 -6.94 18.72 49.16
C PRO A 242 -8.18 18.75 50.05
N LEU A 243 -8.57 17.59 50.58
CA LEU A 243 -9.48 17.47 51.72
C LEU A 243 -8.79 18.12 52.94
N VAL A 244 -8.90 19.44 53.05
CA VAL A 244 -8.58 20.19 54.26
C VAL A 244 -9.84 20.31 55.11
N LEU A 245 -9.85 19.48 56.16
CA LEU A 245 -10.40 19.64 57.51
C LEU A 245 -11.86 20.10 57.73
N SER A 246 -12.58 19.28 58.51
CA SER A 246 -12.90 19.66 59.90
C SER A 246 -13.26 18.44 60.73
N ALA A 247 -12.56 18.28 61.85
CA ALA A 247 -12.94 17.47 63.00
C ALA A 247 -14.18 18.04 63.70
#